data_AF-A0A932RS72-F1
#
_entry.id   AF-A0A932RS72-F1
#
_cell.length_a   1.000
_cell.length_b   1.000
_cell.length_c   1.000
_cell.angle_alpha   90.00
_cell.angle_beta   90.00
_cell.angle_gamma   90.00
#
_symmetry.space_group_name_H-M   'P 1'
#
loop_
_entity.id
_entity.type
_entity.pdbx_description
1 polymer ?
#
loop_
_entity_poly.entity_id
_entity_poly.type
_entity_poly.pdbx_seq_one_letter_code
_entity_poly.pdbx_strand_id
1 'polypeptide(L)'
;MSPASSRDPRASQVVRVETLLAAVQDMVSSLRTVSDQLSREICVLTEQSGTEVGATRTDLEVLRTENSHLKEALQGRSIIERAKGMLMAKYGCAEEAAFQMLVSVSREERRKVRDVAADMATMIPTARTGEGAADRPGQRAR
;
A
#
# COMPACT_ATOMS: atom_id res chain seq x y z
N MET A 1 46.74 -42.49 -72.49
CA MET A 1 47.12 -41.36 -71.61
C MET A 1 45.88 -40.94 -70.85
N SER A 2 45.78 -41.31 -69.58
CA SER A 2 44.69 -40.88 -68.69
C SER A 2 45.35 -40.22 -67.48
N PRO A 3 45.14 -38.91 -67.22
CA PRO A 3 45.65 -38.32 -66.01
C PRO A 3 44.80 -38.82 -64.84
N ALA A 4 45.49 -39.42 -63.86
CA ALA A 4 44.89 -39.85 -62.62
C ALA A 4 44.26 -38.66 -61.91
N SER A 5 42.95 -38.76 -61.70
CA SER A 5 42.17 -37.92 -60.80
C SER A 5 42.66 -38.14 -59.36
N SER A 6 43.73 -37.45 -58.95
CA SER A 6 44.01 -37.27 -57.54
C SER A 6 43.06 -36.20 -57.02
N ARG A 7 41.86 -36.61 -56.58
CA ARG A 7 41.02 -35.75 -55.74
C ARG A 7 41.86 -35.34 -54.54
N ASP A 8 42.28 -34.07 -54.50
CA ASP A 8 43.05 -33.53 -53.38
C ASP A 8 42.17 -33.55 -52.12
N PRO A 9 42.47 -34.41 -51.13
CA PRO A 9 41.65 -34.53 -49.93
C PRO A 9 41.61 -33.23 -49.10
N ARG A 10 42.64 -32.37 -49.23
CA ARG A 10 42.66 -31.06 -48.57
C ARG A 10 41.66 -30.10 -49.20
N ALA A 11 41.54 -30.08 -50.53
CA ALA A 11 40.54 -29.28 -51.23
C ALA A 11 39.11 -29.68 -50.84
N SER A 12 38.84 -30.98 -50.70
CA SER A 12 37.53 -31.46 -50.24
C SER A 12 37.24 -31.10 -48.78
N GLN A 13 38.25 -31.02 -47.92
CA GLN A 13 38.11 -30.62 -46.52
C GLN A 13 37.80 -29.13 -46.39
N VAL A 14 38.46 -28.28 -47.19
CA VAL A 14 38.21 -26.82 -47.21
C VAL A 14 36.76 -26.51 -47.58
N VAL A 15 36.25 -27.09 -48.67
CA VAL A 15 34.85 -26.89 -49.11
C VAL A 15 33.85 -27.31 -48.03
N ARG A 16 34.13 -28.40 -47.31
CA ARG A 16 33.27 -28.86 -46.21
C ARG A 16 33.29 -27.88 -45.03
N VAL A 17 34.45 -27.33 -44.67
CA VAL A 17 34.56 -26.32 -43.62
C VAL A 17 33.85 -25.03 -44.02
N GLU A 18 33.99 -24.57 -45.26
CA GLU A 18 33.28 -23.39 -45.78
C GLU A 18 31.76 -23.58 -45.73
N THR A 19 31.27 -24.76 -46.13
CA THR A 19 29.84 -25.11 -46.06
C THR A 19 29.33 -25.08 -44.62
N LEU A 20 30.10 -25.63 -43.67
CA LEU A 20 29.75 -25.61 -42.25
C LEU A 20 29.76 -24.19 -41.67
N LEU A 21 30.73 -23.36 -42.07
CA LEU A 21 30.81 -21.97 -41.64
C LEU A 21 29.61 -21.16 -42.14
N ALA A 22 29.21 -21.34 -43.41
CA ALA A 22 28.02 -20.72 -43.97
C ALA A 22 26.75 -21.13 -43.21
N ALA A 23 26.57 -22.43 -42.92
CA ALA A 23 25.44 -22.91 -42.13
C ALA A 23 25.40 -22.30 -40.72
N VAL A 24 26.56 -22.16 -40.06
CA VAL A 24 26.64 -21.49 -38.76
C VAL A 24 26.28 -20.00 -38.86
N GLN A 25 26.72 -19.31 -39.91
CA GLN A 25 26.37 -17.91 -40.15
C GLN A 25 24.87 -17.71 -40.39
N ASP A 26 24.22 -18.62 -41.12
CA ASP A 26 22.77 -18.61 -41.35
C ASP A 26 21.99 -18.83 -40.04
N MET A 27 22.44 -19.77 -39.20
CA MET A 27 21.84 -20.01 -37.88
C MET A 27 21.98 -18.78 -36.97
N VAL A 28 23.15 -18.14 -36.94
CA VAL A 28 23.37 -16.91 -36.17
C VAL A 28 22.46 -15.79 -36.66
N SER A 29 22.28 -15.66 -37.97
CA SER A 29 21.41 -14.65 -38.57
C SER A 29 19.94 -14.90 -38.19
N SER A 30 19.49 -16.16 -38.25
CA SER A 30 18.15 -16.56 -37.82
C SER A 30 17.92 -16.28 -36.34
N LEU A 31 18.90 -16.56 -35.47
CA LEU A 31 18.79 -16.29 -34.03
C LEU A 31 18.69 -14.78 -33.74
N ARG A 32 19.44 -13.94 -34.47
CA ARG A 32 19.32 -12.48 -34.37
C ARG A 32 17.91 -12.02 -34.74
N THR A 33 17.34 -12.51 -35.83
CA THR A 33 15.98 -12.18 -36.25
C THR A 33 14.94 -12.55 -35.18
N VAL A 34 15.04 -13.75 -34.59
CA VAL A 34 14.13 -14.18 -33.52
C VAL A 34 14.30 -13.33 -32.26
N SER A 35 15.55 -13.01 -31.88
CA SER A 35 15.84 -12.14 -30.74
C SER A 35 15.23 -10.74 -30.91
N ASP A 36 15.35 -10.15 -32.11
CA ASP A 36 14.78 -8.85 -32.43
C ASP A 36 13.25 -8.88 -32.45
N GLN A 37 12.65 -9.99 -32.88
CA GLN A 37 11.21 -10.19 -32.80
C GLN A 37 10.74 -10.27 -31.34
N LEU A 38 11.36 -11.10 -30.51
CA LEU A 38 11.03 -11.22 -29.09
C LEU A 38 11.19 -9.88 -28.36
N SER A 39 12.26 -9.14 -28.65
CA SER A 39 12.49 -7.82 -28.04
C SER A 39 11.37 -6.82 -28.40
N ARG A 40 10.88 -6.85 -29.64
CA ARG A 40 9.73 -6.03 -30.07
C ARG A 40 8.43 -6.43 -29.39
N GLU A 41 8.14 -7.73 -29.32
CA GLU A 41 6.93 -8.22 -28.64
C GLU A 41 6.93 -7.89 -27.14
N ILE A 42 8.08 -8.02 -26.47
CA ILE A 42 8.24 -7.63 -25.06
C ILE A 42 7.98 -6.13 -24.89
N CYS A 43 8.53 -5.27 -25.76
CA CYS A 43 8.33 -3.82 -25.71
C CYS A 43 6.82 -3.47 -25.72
N VAL A 44 6.08 -4.04 -26.68
CA VAL A 44 4.63 -3.81 -26.83
C VAL A 44 3.84 -4.27 -25.60
N LEU A 45 4.15 -5.45 -25.05
CA LEU A 45 3.47 -5.96 -23.86
C LEU A 45 3.77 -5.14 -22.60
N THR A 46 4.99 -4.63 -22.46
CA THR A 46 5.38 -3.78 -21.32
C THR A 46 4.78 -2.38 -21.37
N GLU A 47 4.63 -1.79 -22.56
CA GLU A 47 3.94 -0.50 -22.74
C GLU A 47 2.45 -0.59 -22.38
N GLN A 48 1.81 -1.71 -22.71
CA GLN A 48 0.40 -1.97 -22.39
C GLN A 48 0.18 -2.20 -20.88
N SER A 49 1.16 -2.78 -20.18
CA SER A 49 1.07 -3.06 -18.74
C SER A 49 1.55 -1.91 -17.86
N GLY A 50 2.44 -1.04 -18.37
CA GLY A 50 3.04 0.05 -17.61
C GLY A 50 2.05 1.18 -17.25
N THR A 51 1.06 1.43 -18.10
CA THR A 51 0.03 2.44 -17.87
C THR A 51 -1.01 1.98 -16.84
N GLU A 52 -1.41 0.70 -16.87
CA GLU A 52 -2.36 0.13 -15.92
C GLU A 52 -1.76 -0.07 -14.52
N VAL A 53 -0.51 -0.54 -14.43
CA VAL A 53 0.18 -0.71 -13.14
C VAL A 53 0.56 0.65 -12.53
N GLY A 54 0.87 1.65 -13.35
CA GLY A 54 1.12 3.02 -12.90
C GLY A 54 -0.14 3.66 -12.30
N ALA A 55 -1.27 3.61 -13.03
CA ALA A 55 -2.54 4.18 -12.58
C ALA A 55 -3.09 3.49 -11.33
N THR A 56 -3.06 2.15 -11.29
CA THR A 56 -3.50 1.40 -10.10
C THR A 56 -2.62 1.67 -8.88
N ARG A 57 -1.32 1.86 -9.07
CA ARG A 57 -0.40 2.22 -7.97
C ARG A 57 -0.69 3.62 -7.43
N THR A 58 -0.95 4.60 -8.28
CA THR A 58 -1.32 5.95 -7.84
C THR A 58 -2.67 5.97 -7.13
N ASP A 59 -3.66 5.22 -7.63
CA ASP A 59 -4.99 5.14 -7.02
C ASP A 59 -4.94 4.47 -5.63
N LEU A 60 -4.11 3.44 -5.46
CA LEU A 60 -3.88 2.82 -4.15
C LEU A 60 -3.21 3.77 -3.15
N GLU A 61 -2.32 4.64 -3.60
CA GLU A 61 -1.68 5.65 -2.75
C GLU A 61 -2.66 6.74 -2.32
N VAL A 62 -3.54 7.19 -3.23
CA VAL A 62 -4.62 8.15 -2.92
C VAL A 62 -5.59 7.55 -1.90
N LEU A 63 -6.09 6.33 -2.15
CA LEU A 63 -7.02 5.65 -1.24
C LEU A 63 -6.41 5.38 0.14
N ARG A 64 -5.12 5.05 0.21
CA ARG A 64 -4.40 4.89 1.50
C ARG A 64 -4.32 6.20 2.28
N THR A 65 -4.02 7.30 1.59
CA THR A 65 -3.93 8.63 2.19
C THR A 65 -5.29 9.07 2.73
N GLU A 66 -6.35 8.90 1.95
CA GLU A 66 -7.72 9.22 2.37
C GLU A 66 -8.18 8.33 3.54
N ASN A 67 -7.85 7.04 3.52
CA ASN A 67 -8.13 6.14 4.63
C ASN A 67 -7.40 6.55 5.92
N SER A 68 -6.16 7.04 5.82
CA SER A 68 -5.40 7.56 6.95
C SER A 68 -6.06 8.82 7.52
N HIS A 69 -6.39 9.80 6.68
CA HIS A 69 -7.07 11.02 7.11
C HIS A 69 -8.43 10.74 7.76
N LEU A 70 -9.22 9.82 7.19
CA LEU A 70 -10.49 9.38 7.78
C LEU A 70 -10.29 8.67 9.12
N LYS A 71 -9.29 7.79 9.24
CA LYS A 71 -8.94 7.12 10.50
C LYS A 71 -8.48 8.12 11.55
N GLU A 72 -7.66 9.11 11.20
CA GLU A 72 -7.21 10.16 12.12
C GLU A 72 -8.37 11.05 12.60
N ALA A 73 -9.31 11.37 11.69
CA ALA A 73 -10.52 12.10 12.03
C ALA A 73 -11.44 11.29 12.96
N LEU A 74 -11.62 10.00 12.69
CA LEU A 74 -12.42 9.10 13.54
C LEU A 74 -11.76 8.87 14.90
N GLN A 75 -10.44 8.68 14.95
CA GLN A 75 -9.69 8.53 16.21
C GLN A 75 -9.81 9.78 17.09
N GLY A 76 -9.77 10.98 16.50
CA GLY A 76 -9.91 12.23 17.23
C GLY A 76 -11.26 12.39 17.94
N ARG A 77 -12.34 11.87 17.35
CA ARG A 77 -13.66 11.86 17.99
C ARG A 77 -13.75 10.76 19.06
N SER A 78 -13.17 9.59 18.81
CA SER A 78 -13.21 8.45 19.75
C SER A 78 -12.52 8.72 21.11
N ILE A 79 -11.44 9.50 21.13
CA ILE A 79 -10.66 9.75 22.35
C ILE A 79 -11.36 10.72 23.30
N ILE A 80 -12.04 11.75 22.77
CA ILE A 80 -12.81 12.72 23.56
C ILE A 80 -14.05 12.05 24.13
N GLU A 81 -14.78 11.27 23.34
CA GLU A 81 -15.93 10.51 23.82
C GLU A 81 -15.55 9.51 24.92
N ARG A 82 -14.42 8.80 24.75
CA ARG A 82 -13.89 7.90 25.78
C ARG A 82 -13.52 8.64 27.07
N ALA A 83 -12.81 9.77 26.98
CA ALA A 83 -12.45 10.58 28.15
C ALA A 83 -13.69 11.12 28.86
N LYS A 84 -14.71 11.61 28.13
CA LYS A 84 -15.99 12.01 28.71
C LYS A 84 -16.65 10.87 29.46
N GLY A 85 -16.77 9.68 28.85
CA GLY A 85 -17.36 8.51 29.50
C GLY A 85 -16.63 8.11 30.80
N MET A 86 -15.30 8.23 30.83
CA MET A 86 -14.51 7.97 32.03
C MET A 86 -14.71 9.03 33.12
N LEU A 87 -14.84 10.30 32.76
CA LEU A 87 -15.18 11.37 33.69
C LEU A 87 -16.60 11.23 34.24
N MET A 88 -17.56 10.87 33.39
CA MET A 88 -18.94 10.58 33.80
C MET A 88 -18.97 9.43 34.81
N ALA A 89 -18.25 8.34 34.54
CA ALA A 89 -18.16 7.18 35.44
C ALA A 89 -17.45 7.52 36.77
N LYS A 90 -16.41 8.37 36.74
CA LYS A 90 -15.62 8.73 37.93
C LYS A 90 -16.31 9.75 38.83
N TYR A 91 -16.99 10.74 38.24
CA TYR A 91 -17.57 11.88 38.96
C TYR A 91 -19.10 11.84 39.04
N GLY A 92 -19.76 10.86 38.40
CA GLY A 92 -21.21 10.73 38.39
C GLY A 92 -21.93 11.91 37.72
N CYS A 93 -21.27 12.58 36.77
CA CYS A 93 -21.78 13.79 36.13
C CYS A 93 -22.37 13.52 34.74
N ALA A 94 -23.22 14.44 34.26
CA ALA A 94 -23.74 14.43 32.90
C ALA A 94 -22.63 14.70 31.86
N GLU A 95 -22.92 14.36 30.61
CA GLU A 95 -21.98 14.48 29.48
C GLU A 95 -21.46 15.91 29.27
N GLU A 96 -22.35 16.91 29.30
CA GLU A 96 -21.97 18.32 29.21
C GLU A 96 -20.99 18.74 30.31
N ALA A 97 -21.22 18.29 31.55
CA ALA A 97 -20.34 18.61 32.66
C ALA A 97 -18.96 17.95 32.49
N ALA A 98 -18.91 16.70 32.01
CA ALA A 98 -17.67 16.01 31.69
C ALA A 98 -16.88 16.73 30.58
N PHE A 99 -17.56 17.21 29.54
CA PHE A 99 -16.91 17.98 28.49
C PHE A 99 -16.38 19.32 29.01
N GLN A 100 -17.13 20.03 29.85
CA GLN A 100 -16.67 21.29 30.44
C GLN A 100 -15.45 21.11 31.35
N MET A 101 -15.32 19.96 32.03
CA MET A 101 -14.11 19.63 32.78
C MET A 101 -12.90 19.49 31.85
N LEU A 102 -13.03 18.79 30.72
CA LEU A 102 -11.93 18.70 29.73
C LEU A 102 -11.55 20.07 29.17
N VAL A 103 -12.53 20.94 28.90
CA VAL A 103 -12.29 22.31 28.43
C VAL A 103 -11.58 23.16 29.49
N SER A 104 -11.96 23.02 30.76
CA SER A 104 -11.36 23.74 31.87
C SER A 104 -9.88 23.39 32.03
N VAL A 105 -9.56 22.09 32.05
CA VAL A 105 -8.17 21.59 32.12
C VAL A 105 -7.37 22.01 30.88
N SER A 106 -7.96 21.93 29.69
CA SER A 106 -7.33 22.41 28.45
C SER A 106 -6.94 23.89 28.51
N ARG A 107 -7.78 24.74 29.11
CA ARG A 107 -7.49 26.18 29.28
C ARG A 107 -6.39 26.41 30.31
N GLU A 108 -6.44 25.69 31.42
CA GLU A 108 -5.43 25.78 32.50
C GLU A 108 -4.05 25.36 32.01
N GLU A 109 -3.98 24.25 31.25
CA GLU A 109 -2.73 23.71 30.71
C GLU A 109 -2.30 24.35 29.38
N ARG A 110 -3.14 25.19 28.75
CA ARG A 110 -2.93 25.76 27.41
C ARG A 110 -2.66 24.71 26.32
N ARG A 111 -3.32 23.55 26.41
CA ARG A 111 -3.20 22.42 25.47
C ARG A 111 -4.50 22.18 24.74
N LYS A 112 -4.47 21.51 23.58
CA LYS A 112 -5.71 21.18 22.86
C LYS A 112 -6.52 20.17 23.69
N VAL A 113 -7.85 20.34 23.72
CA VAL A 113 -8.78 19.45 24.44
C VAL A 113 -8.57 17.97 24.07
N ARG A 114 -8.24 17.69 22.80
CA ARG A 114 -7.92 16.34 22.31
C ARG A 114 -6.71 15.71 23.04
N ASP A 115 -5.69 16.50 23.32
CA ASP A 115 -4.45 16.02 23.96
C ASP A 115 -4.70 15.74 25.44
N VAL A 116 -5.44 16.64 26.12
CA VAL A 116 -5.88 16.44 27.50
C VAL A 116 -6.77 15.20 27.64
N ALA A 117 -7.70 15.00 26.69
CA ALA A 117 -8.53 13.81 26.64
C ALA A 117 -7.72 12.52 26.44
N ALA A 118 -6.67 12.56 25.62
CA ALA A 118 -5.78 11.41 25.42
C ALA A 118 -5.01 11.04 26.70
N ASP A 119 -4.51 12.03 27.44
CA ASP A 119 -3.83 11.79 28.72
C ASP A 119 -4.79 11.20 29.75
N MET A 120 -5.98 11.78 29.89
CA MET A 120 -7.02 11.29 30.79
C MET A 120 -7.48 9.86 30.45
N ALA A 121 -7.62 9.57 29.16
CA ALA A 121 -7.98 8.26 28.66
C ALA A 121 -6.87 7.20 28.85
N THR A 122 -5.61 7.61 29.00
CA THR A 122 -4.45 6.72 29.22
C THR A 122 -4.18 6.50 30.71
N MET A 123 -4.38 7.52 31.55
CA MET A 123 -4.05 7.49 32.98
C MET A 123 -4.97 6.61 33.84
N ILE A 124 -6.20 6.34 33.40
CA ILE A 124 -7.15 5.55 34.19
C ILE A 124 -7.34 4.20 33.48
N PRO A 125 -6.82 3.09 34.04
CA PRO A 125 -7.15 1.76 33.56
C PRO A 125 -8.66 1.58 33.72
N THR A 126 -9.39 1.48 32.60
CA THR A 126 -10.82 1.17 32.65
C THR A 126 -10.98 -0.25 33.15
N ALA A 127 -11.14 -0.40 34.47
CA ALA A 127 -11.75 -1.58 35.04
C ALA A 127 -13.11 -1.73 34.35
N ARG A 128 -13.32 -2.87 33.70
CA ARG A 128 -14.58 -3.22 33.05
C ARG A 128 -15.66 -3.30 34.13
N THR A 129 -16.43 -2.23 34.29
CA THR A 129 -17.69 -2.28 35.03
C THR A 129 -18.78 -1.86 34.07
N GLY A 130 -19.20 -2.83 33.24
CA GLY A 130 -20.55 -2.80 32.73
C GLY A 130 -21.45 -3.23 33.88
N GLU A 131 -22.15 -2.29 34.49
CA GLU A 131 -23.35 -2.58 35.27
C GLU A 131 -24.20 -1.31 35.34
N GLY A 132 -25.44 -1.45 34.88
CA GLY A 132 -26.35 -0.36 34.60
C GLY A 132 -26.97 0.25 35.84
N ALA A 133 -27.19 1.57 35.77
CA ALA A 133 -28.25 2.31 36.45
C ALA A 133 -28.32 3.67 35.73
N ALA A 134 -29.16 3.80 34.70
CA ALA A 134 -30.49 4.41 34.84
C ALA A 134 -30.42 5.87 35.31
N ASP A 135 -30.57 6.82 34.37
CA ASP A 135 -31.50 7.91 34.63
C ASP A 135 -32.32 8.22 33.36
N ARG A 136 -33.63 8.23 33.54
CA ARG A 136 -34.66 8.35 32.50
C ARG A 136 -34.91 9.82 32.21
N PRO A 137 -35.02 10.28 30.95
CA PRO A 137 -35.68 11.55 30.69
C PRO A 137 -37.20 11.32 30.70
N GLY A 138 -37.87 11.69 31.79
CA GLY A 138 -39.33 11.65 31.85
C GLY A 138 -39.97 12.27 33.10
N GLN A 139 -40.72 13.37 32.86
CA GLN A 139 -41.72 14.07 33.71
C GLN A 139 -41.17 15.23 34.56
N ARG A 140 -41.34 16.52 34.17
CA ARG A 140 -42.54 17.40 33.94
C ARG A 140 -42.98 18.14 35.22
N ALA A 141 -43.07 19.47 35.13
CA ALA A 141 -44.18 20.31 35.61
C ALA A 141 -44.05 21.67 34.90
N ARG A 142 -45.04 22.16 34.15
CA ARG A 142 -46.27 22.84 34.61
C ARG A 142 -46.00 24.03 35.51
#